data_AF-A0A914PZI1-F1
#
_entry.id   AF-A0A914PZI1-F1
#
_cell.length_a   1.000
_cell.length_b   1.000
_cell.length_c   1.000
_cell.angle_alpha   90.00
_cell.angle_beta   90.00
_cell.angle_gamma   90.00
#
_symmetry.space_group_name_H-M   'P 1'
#
loop_
_entity.id
_entity.type
_entity.pdbx_description
1 polymer ?
#
loop_
_entity_poly.entity_id
_entity_poly.type
_entity_poly.pdbx_seq_one_letter_code
_entity_poly.pdbx_strand_id
1 'polypeptide(L)'
;MLTNITQPRIPETYSLLVKVAESLGQSLAAKIIIDAMHDAARHLATTATSSSEESESEGGIKISPSLTLAPTFEISKETYNINSGENVTIHTQIEGAPCSKVEWFKEGNHIEENDQISIITTEGHTQLVMKKVGKNNAGVYSCIATNPYGTATYQCTIHVTNQGWSMF
;
A
#
# COMPACT_ATOMS: atom_id res chain seq x y z
N MET A 1 -37.41 2.62 33.73
CA MET A 1 -36.11 2.70 34.43
C MET A 1 -35.05 3.02 33.39
N LEU A 2 -34.49 4.23 33.39
CA LEU A 2 -33.44 4.62 32.45
C LEU A 2 -32.09 4.41 33.14
N THR A 3 -31.30 3.48 32.61
CA THR A 3 -29.95 3.18 33.11
C THR A 3 -29.03 4.37 32.82
N ASN A 4 -28.60 5.04 33.89
CA ASN A 4 -27.65 6.13 33.83
C ASN A 4 -26.29 5.57 33.38
N ILE A 5 -25.89 5.85 32.14
CA ILE A 5 -24.62 5.39 31.57
C ILE A 5 -23.55 6.34 32.09
N THR A 6 -22.82 5.93 33.13
CA THR A 6 -21.68 6.69 33.65
C THR A 6 -20.62 6.81 32.56
N GLN A 7 -20.45 8.01 31.98
CA GLN A 7 -19.38 8.28 31.02
C GLN A 7 -18.01 7.99 31.65
N PRO A 8 -17.07 7.38 30.91
CA PRO A 8 -15.73 7.08 31.43
C PRO A 8 -15.02 8.39 31.81
N ARG A 9 -14.70 8.55 33.10
CA ARG A 9 -13.97 9.70 33.61
C ARG A 9 -12.50 9.53 33.23
N ILE A 10 -12.05 10.29 32.23
CA ILE A 10 -10.65 10.31 31.81
C ILE A 10 -9.80 10.79 33.00
N PRO A 11 -8.73 10.07 33.40
CA PRO A 11 -7.86 10.47 34.50
C PRO A 11 -7.21 11.85 34.23
N GLU A 12 -7.08 12.70 35.26
CA GLU A 12 -6.55 14.07 35.11
C GLU A 12 -5.13 14.12 34.53
N THR A 13 -4.35 13.05 34.69
CA THR A 13 -3.00 12.91 34.10
C THR A 13 -3.00 12.94 32.57
N TYR A 14 -4.12 12.61 31.92
CA TYR A 14 -4.28 12.66 30.46
C TYR A 14 -4.91 13.97 29.97
N SER A 15 -5.25 14.91 30.86
CA SER A 15 -5.89 16.18 30.49
C SER A 15 -5.02 17.01 29.52
N LEU A 16 -3.70 16.99 29.69
CA LEU A 16 -2.78 17.69 28.79
C LEU A 16 -2.75 17.07 27.39
N LEU A 17 -2.75 15.73 27.29
CA LEU A 17 -2.79 15.03 26.01
C LEU A 17 -4.11 15.27 25.26
N VAL A 18 -5.24 15.28 25.99
CA VAL A 18 -6.56 15.60 25.41
C VAL A 18 -6.58 17.05 24.93
N LYS A 19 -6.11 18.01 25.73
CA LYS A 19 -6.02 19.43 25.32
C LYS A 19 -5.10 19.64 24.12
N VAL A 20 -3.98 18.90 24.03
CA VAL A 20 -3.08 18.93 22.88
C VAL A 20 -3.77 18.36 21.64
N ALA A 21 -4.48 17.24 21.76
CA ALA A 21 -5.24 16.65 20.66
C ALA A 21 -6.38 17.58 20.18
N GLU A 22 -7.11 18.21 21.10
CA GLU A 22 -8.15 19.20 20.78
C GLU A 22 -7.55 20.46 20.13
N SER A 23 -6.41 20.93 20.63
CA SER A 23 -5.69 22.08 20.07
C SER A 23 -5.13 21.78 18.68
N LEU A 24 -4.61 20.57 18.44
CA LEU A 24 -4.20 20.09 17.12
C LEU A 24 -5.40 19.97 16.17
N GLY A 25 -6.56 19.52 16.66
CA GLY A 25 -7.82 19.46 15.89
C GLY A 25 -8.42 20.82 15.56
N GLN A 26 -8.08 21.86 16.33
CA GLN A 26 -8.46 23.25 16.07
C GLN A 26 -7.45 23.99 15.18
N SER A 27 -6.39 23.32 14.74
CA SER A 27 -5.32 23.91 13.92
C SER A 27 -5.92 24.67 12.74
N LEU A 28 -5.56 25.95 12.65
CA LEU A 28 -5.98 26.86 11.59
C LEU A 28 -5.62 26.30 10.20
N ALA A 29 -4.55 25.51 10.11
CA ALA A 29 -4.15 24.82 8.89
C ALA A 29 -5.21 23.82 8.38
N ALA A 30 -5.84 23.05 9.28
CA ALA A 30 -6.88 22.10 8.89
C ALA A 30 -8.16 22.81 8.41
N LYS A 31 -8.53 23.94 9.05
CA LYS A 31 -9.67 24.76 8.64
C LYS A 31 -9.46 25.41 7.27
N ILE A 32 -8.27 25.95 7.01
CA ILE A 32 -7.92 26.55 5.71
C ILE A 32 -8.05 25.51 4.59
N ILE A 33 -7.59 24.28 4.81
CA ILE A 33 -7.67 23.21 3.81
C ILE A 33 -9.13 22.82 3.53
N ILE A 34 -9.96 22.69 4.57
CA ILE A 34 -11.39 22.34 4.43
C ILE A 34 -12.16 23.46 3.71
N ASP A 35 -11.93 24.73 4.07
CA ASP A 35 -12.59 25.87 3.43
C ASP A 35 -12.17 26.01 1.95
N ALA A 36 -10.89 25.80 1.63
CA ALA A 36 -10.40 25.80 0.26
C ALA A 36 -11.02 24.67 -0.58
N MET A 37 -11.20 23.48 0.00
CA MET A 37 -11.86 22.36 -0.67
C MET A 37 -13.35 22.63 -0.94
N HIS A 38 -14.04 23.31 -0.02
CA HIS A 38 -15.46 23.62 -0.18
C HIS A 38 -15.71 24.75 -1.20
N ASP A 39 -14.82 25.73 -1.28
CA ASP A 39 -14.88 26.80 -2.29
C ASP A 39 -14.64 26.28 -3.72
N ALA A 40 -13.65 25.39 -3.90
CA ALA A 40 -13.39 24.73 -5.18
C ALA A 40 -14.59 23.91 -5.68
N ALA A 41 -15.30 23.23 -4.78
CA ALA A 41 -16.52 22.50 -5.11
C ALA A 41 -17.67 23.42 -5.58
N ARG A 42 -17.73 24.67 -5.10
CA ARG A 42 -18.76 25.64 -5.49
C ARG A 42 -18.53 26.21 -6.89
N HIS A 43 -17.28 26.31 -7.34
CA HIS A 43 -16.93 26.84 -8.65
C HIS A 43 -17.19 25.87 -9.82
N LEU A 44 -17.17 24.55 -9.58
CA LEU A 44 -17.43 23.55 -10.63
C LEU A 44 -18.91 23.40 -10.99
N ALA A 45 -19.83 23.84 -10.13
CA ALA A 45 -21.28 23.68 -10.34
C ALA A 45 -21.90 24.64 -11.38
N THR A 46 -21.16 25.65 -11.88
CA THR A 46 -21.70 26.70 -12.76
C THR A 46 -21.43 26.51 -14.25
N THR A 47 -20.67 25.49 -14.66
CA THR A 47 -20.26 25.30 -16.08
C THR A 47 -20.99 24.17 -16.80
N ALA A 48 -22.05 23.61 -16.21
CA ALA A 48 -22.84 22.53 -16.82
C ALA A 48 -24.29 22.97 -17.05
N THR A 49 -24.50 24.00 -17.88
CA THR A 49 -25.79 24.26 -18.53
C THR A 49 -25.56 24.94 -19.88
N SER A 50 -25.47 24.14 -20.95
CA SER A 50 -26.21 24.35 -22.20
C SER A 50 -25.93 23.23 -23.24
N SER A 51 -27.04 22.60 -23.67
CA SER A 51 -27.34 21.91 -24.95
C SER A 51 -26.59 20.61 -25.32
N SER A 52 -27.24 19.43 -25.34
CA SER A 52 -28.04 18.79 -26.44
C SER A 52 -27.11 18.27 -27.57
N GLU A 53 -27.07 16.99 -27.98
CA GLU A 53 -28.13 16.13 -28.54
C GLU A 53 -27.83 14.59 -28.37
N GLU A 54 -28.87 13.77 -28.59
CA GLU A 54 -29.06 12.30 -28.41
C GLU A 54 -28.16 11.40 -29.32
N SER A 55 -28.00 10.06 -29.20
CA SER A 55 -28.95 8.95 -28.94
C SER A 55 -28.25 7.57 -28.75
N GLU A 56 -28.93 6.65 -28.03
CA GLU A 56 -28.97 5.16 -28.12
C GLU A 56 -27.68 4.31 -27.90
N SER A 57 -27.63 3.16 -27.22
CA SER A 57 -28.59 2.24 -26.59
C SER A 57 -27.87 1.35 -25.56
N GLU A 58 -28.61 1.00 -24.49
CA GLU A 58 -28.43 -0.13 -23.54
C GLU A 58 -27.10 -0.32 -22.77
N GLY A 59 -27.18 -0.20 -21.44
CA GLY A 59 -26.32 -1.02 -20.55
C GLY A 59 -25.54 -0.32 -19.45
N GLY A 60 -26.10 0.67 -18.75
CA GLY A 60 -25.75 0.98 -17.36
C GLY A 60 -24.47 1.80 -17.11
N ILE A 61 -24.64 3.12 -16.96
CA ILE A 61 -23.63 4.00 -16.38
C ILE A 61 -23.85 4.03 -14.85
N LYS A 62 -22.81 3.66 -14.09
CA LYS A 62 -22.65 4.10 -12.70
C LYS A 62 -21.17 4.44 -12.46
N ILE A 63 -20.73 5.57 -13.01
CA ILE A 63 -19.36 6.08 -12.83
C ILE A 63 -19.33 6.79 -11.48
N SER A 64 -19.05 6.03 -10.41
CA SER A 64 -18.40 6.57 -9.22
C SER A 64 -17.02 7.14 -9.61
N PRO A 65 -16.48 8.16 -8.93
CA PRO A 65 -15.09 8.55 -9.14
C PRO A 65 -14.19 7.38 -8.69
N SER A 66 -13.88 6.48 -9.61
CA SER A 66 -12.90 5.44 -9.38
C SER A 66 -11.55 6.13 -9.31
N LEU A 67 -10.96 6.18 -8.12
CA LEU A 67 -9.58 6.61 -7.94
C LEU A 67 -8.71 5.75 -8.87
N THR A 68 -8.03 6.39 -9.81
CA THR A 68 -7.14 5.73 -10.77
C THR A 68 -5.72 6.15 -10.43
N LEU A 69 -4.92 5.20 -9.98
CA LEU A 69 -3.58 5.45 -9.45
C LEU A 69 -2.63 4.43 -10.06
N ALA A 70 -1.58 4.91 -10.72
CA ALA A 70 -0.49 4.07 -11.19
C ALA A 70 0.16 3.32 -10.02
N PRO A 71 0.68 2.10 -10.22
CA PRO A 71 1.31 1.35 -9.16
C PRO A 71 2.52 2.11 -8.62
N THR A 72 2.73 2.06 -7.31
CA THR A 72 3.93 2.54 -6.64
C THR A 72 4.25 1.61 -5.47
N PHE A 73 5.53 1.30 -5.29
CA PHE A 73 5.96 0.54 -4.12
C PHE A 73 6.26 1.50 -2.97
N GLU A 74 5.74 1.19 -1.79
CA GLU A 74 6.17 1.88 -0.56
C GLU A 74 7.64 1.54 -0.28
N ILE A 75 8.33 2.42 0.46
CA ILE A 75 9.74 2.26 0.86
C ILE A 75 9.97 0.85 1.41
N SER A 76 10.66 0.03 0.61
CA SER A 76 10.85 -1.39 0.86
C SER A 76 12.35 -1.71 1.01
N LYS A 77 12.68 -2.84 1.62
CA LYS A 77 14.05 -3.16 2.01
C LYS A 77 14.93 -3.55 0.82
N GLU A 78 15.96 -2.77 0.54
CA GLU A 78 16.85 -3.01 -0.61
C GLU A 78 17.73 -4.27 -0.46
N THR A 79 17.93 -4.80 0.75
CA THR A 79 18.87 -5.92 0.98
C THR A 79 18.44 -6.85 2.11
N TYR A 80 18.53 -8.16 1.87
CA TYR A 80 18.23 -9.23 2.83
C TYR A 80 19.48 -10.09 3.06
N ASN A 81 19.95 -10.14 4.31
CA ASN A 81 21.02 -11.04 4.73
C ASN A 81 20.38 -12.24 5.44
N ILE A 82 20.50 -13.43 4.86
CA ILE A 82 19.84 -14.65 5.33
C ILE A 82 20.89 -15.73 5.57
N ASN A 83 20.73 -16.54 6.60
CA ASN A 83 21.64 -17.66 6.82
C ASN A 83 21.19 -18.86 5.98
N SER A 84 22.15 -19.62 5.45
CA SER A 84 21.83 -20.84 4.70
C SER A 84 21.01 -21.80 5.55
N GLY A 85 19.87 -22.24 5.02
CA GLY A 85 18.91 -23.12 5.69
C GLY A 85 17.72 -22.40 6.32
N GLU A 86 17.76 -21.08 6.47
CA GLU A 86 16.65 -20.28 6.99
C GLU A 86 15.57 -20.01 5.94
N ASN A 87 14.47 -19.42 6.38
CA ASN A 87 13.37 -18.99 5.53
C ASN A 87 13.42 -17.48 5.39
N VAL A 88 13.06 -16.95 4.23
CA VAL A 88 12.93 -15.51 4.01
C VAL A 88 11.55 -15.19 3.46
N THR A 89 10.99 -14.10 3.95
CA THR A 89 9.77 -13.48 3.39
C THR A 89 10.11 -12.05 3.00
N ILE A 90 10.01 -11.76 1.72
CA ILE A 90 10.12 -10.41 1.18
C ILE A 90 8.70 -9.86 1.08
N HIS A 91 8.38 -8.89 1.91
CA HIS A 91 7.08 -8.21 1.93
C HIS A 91 7.23 -6.82 1.31
N THR A 92 6.31 -6.46 0.41
CA THR A 92 6.26 -5.13 -0.19
C THR A 92 4.82 -4.65 -0.34
N GLN A 93 4.57 -3.40 0.07
CA GLN A 93 3.29 -2.73 -0.14
C GLN A 93 3.26 -2.11 -1.54
N ILE A 94 2.13 -2.26 -2.22
CA ILE A 94 1.87 -1.72 -3.55
C ILE A 94 0.64 -0.82 -3.43
N GLU A 95 0.85 0.47 -3.63
CA GLU A 95 -0.26 1.40 -3.83
C GLU A 95 -0.61 1.42 -5.32
N GLY A 96 -1.89 1.47 -5.66
CA GLY A 96 -2.32 1.51 -7.05
C GLY A 96 -3.76 1.04 -7.19
N ALA A 97 -4.50 1.67 -8.08
CA ALA A 97 -5.91 1.39 -8.32
C ALA A 97 -6.19 1.45 -9.83
N PRO A 98 -6.72 0.38 -10.45
CA PRO A 98 -7.18 -0.90 -9.88
C PRO A 98 -6.03 -1.83 -9.46
N CYS A 99 -6.38 -2.97 -8.85
CA CYS A 99 -5.45 -4.03 -8.42
C CYS A 99 -4.39 -4.30 -9.50
N SER A 100 -3.13 -4.19 -9.12
CA SER A 100 -2.01 -4.38 -10.05
C SER A 100 -1.73 -5.87 -10.23
N LYS A 101 -1.44 -6.27 -11.47
CA LYS A 101 -0.81 -7.56 -11.74
C LYS A 101 0.63 -7.49 -11.24
N VAL A 102 1.02 -8.46 -10.42
CA VAL A 102 2.35 -8.51 -9.81
C VAL A 102 3.11 -9.73 -10.31
N GLU A 103 4.34 -9.50 -10.78
CA GLU A 103 5.24 -10.53 -11.27
C GLU A 103 6.61 -10.39 -10.58
N TRP A 104 7.16 -11.52 -10.12
CA TRP A 104 8.45 -11.57 -9.45
C TRP A 104 9.51 -12.18 -10.37
N PHE A 105 10.73 -11.65 -10.30
CA PHE A 105 11.86 -12.06 -11.12
C PHE A 105 13.12 -12.21 -10.26
N LYS A 106 13.99 -13.15 -10.64
CA LYS A 106 15.35 -13.29 -10.12
C LYS A 106 16.33 -13.05 -11.26
N GLU A 107 17.12 -11.99 -11.15
CA GLU A 107 18.15 -11.64 -12.14
C GLU A 107 17.57 -11.56 -13.57
N GLY A 108 16.34 -11.04 -13.69
CA GLY A 108 15.60 -10.92 -14.94
C GLY A 108 14.80 -12.16 -15.36
N ASN A 109 14.93 -13.30 -14.67
CA ASN A 109 14.17 -14.51 -14.96
C ASN A 109 12.89 -14.57 -14.13
N HIS A 110 11.76 -14.86 -14.76
CA HIS A 110 10.48 -15.00 -14.05
C HIS A 110 10.54 -16.10 -12.99
N ILE A 111 10.02 -15.81 -11.80
CA ILE A 111 9.95 -16.76 -10.69
C ILE A 111 8.59 -17.44 -10.72
N GLU A 112 8.61 -18.76 -10.80
CA GLU A 112 7.42 -19.59 -10.66
C GLU A 112 7.34 -20.18 -9.25
N GLU A 113 6.12 -20.29 -8.73
CA GLU A 113 5.86 -20.94 -7.45
C GLU A 113 6.18 -22.44 -7.51
N ASN A 114 6.74 -22.96 -6.42
CA ASN A 114 7.08 -24.36 -6.25
C ASN A 114 7.10 -24.73 -4.76
N ASP A 115 7.54 -25.94 -4.40
CA ASP A 115 7.58 -26.39 -3.00
C ASP A 115 8.44 -25.49 -2.07
N GLN A 116 9.45 -24.82 -2.64
CA GLN A 116 10.38 -23.96 -1.91
C GLN A 116 10.03 -22.47 -1.99
N ILE A 117 9.30 -22.03 -3.02
CA ILE A 117 8.99 -20.63 -3.31
C ILE A 117 7.48 -20.45 -3.43
N SER A 118 6.91 -19.51 -2.69
CA SER A 118 5.48 -19.15 -2.77
C SER A 118 5.31 -17.64 -2.90
N ILE A 119 4.35 -17.21 -3.71
CA ILE A 119 4.04 -15.81 -3.98
C ILE A 119 2.62 -15.55 -3.51
N ILE A 120 2.47 -14.64 -2.55
CA ILE A 120 1.16 -14.25 -2.01
C ILE A 120 0.92 -12.81 -2.42
N THR A 121 0.02 -12.60 -3.37
CA THR A 121 -0.36 -11.25 -3.83
C THR A 121 -1.82 -11.00 -3.46
N THR A 122 -2.07 -9.86 -2.84
CA THR A 122 -3.41 -9.40 -2.48
C THR A 122 -3.59 -7.94 -2.89
N GLU A 123 -4.78 -7.39 -2.69
CA GLU A 123 -5.04 -5.97 -2.93
C GLU A 123 -4.19 -5.13 -1.97
N GLY A 124 -3.19 -4.44 -2.53
CA GLY A 124 -2.33 -3.52 -1.79
C GLY A 124 -0.97 -4.06 -1.35
N HIS A 125 -0.69 -5.36 -1.44
CA HIS A 125 0.63 -5.89 -1.10
C HIS A 125 0.94 -7.25 -1.74
N THR A 126 2.24 -7.57 -1.81
CA THR A 126 2.75 -8.85 -2.30
C THR A 126 3.86 -9.36 -1.39
N GLN A 127 3.98 -10.69 -1.31
CA GLN A 127 4.98 -11.37 -0.49
C GLN A 127 5.62 -12.50 -1.28
N LEU A 128 6.94 -12.53 -1.33
CA LEU A 128 7.72 -13.66 -1.85
C LEU A 128 8.30 -14.43 -0.66
N VAL A 129 7.82 -15.65 -0.46
CA VAL A 129 8.23 -16.56 0.62
C VAL A 129 9.17 -17.62 0.04
N MET A 130 10.37 -17.75 0.60
CA MET A 130 11.32 -18.81 0.23
C MET A 130 11.73 -19.62 1.46
N LYS A 131 11.64 -20.95 1.35
CA LYS A 131 11.96 -21.91 2.41
C LYS A 131 13.32 -22.53 2.17
N LYS A 132 14.10 -22.74 3.24
CA LYS A 132 15.43 -23.38 3.19
C LYS A 132 16.34 -22.70 2.16
N VAL A 133 16.51 -21.39 2.30
CA VAL A 133 17.34 -20.54 1.45
C VAL A 133 18.77 -21.09 1.43
N GLY A 134 19.29 -21.37 0.24
CA GLY A 134 20.68 -21.75 0.02
C GLY A 134 21.42 -20.73 -0.83
N LYS A 135 22.70 -20.97 -1.11
CA LYS A 135 23.53 -20.08 -1.94
C LYS A 135 22.92 -19.79 -3.32
N ASN A 136 22.17 -20.74 -3.89
CA ASN A 136 21.50 -20.58 -5.17
C ASN A 136 20.34 -19.58 -5.15
N ASN A 137 19.85 -19.21 -3.96
CA ASN A 137 18.83 -18.18 -3.78
C ASN A 137 19.44 -16.78 -3.57
N ALA A 138 20.77 -16.65 -3.51
CA ALA A 138 21.40 -15.35 -3.54
C ALA A 138 21.22 -14.70 -4.93
N GLY A 139 21.16 -13.38 -4.96
CA GLY A 139 21.02 -12.61 -6.20
C GLY A 139 20.08 -11.43 -6.07
N VAL A 140 19.81 -10.78 -7.19
CA VAL A 140 18.92 -9.63 -7.29
C VAL A 140 17.51 -10.11 -7.63
N TYR A 141 16.54 -9.69 -6.85
CA TYR A 141 15.12 -9.98 -7.04
C TYR A 141 14.41 -8.68 -7.41
N SER A 142 13.52 -8.76 -8.38
CA SER A 142 12.70 -7.62 -8.79
C SER A 142 11.23 -8.00 -8.81
N CYS A 143 10.39 -7.09 -8.33
CA CYS A 143 8.94 -7.18 -8.34
C CYS A 143 8.41 -6.10 -9.28
N ILE A 144 7.59 -6.50 -10.25
CA ILE A 144 6.97 -5.60 -11.21
C ILE A 144 5.48 -5.60 -10.97
N ALA A 145 4.93 -4.42 -10.64
CA ALA A 145 3.50 -4.21 -10.49
C ALA A 145 3.01 -3.42 -11.70
N THR A 146 1.99 -3.93 -12.40
CA THR A 146 1.43 -3.30 -13.60
C THR A 146 -0.08 -3.15 -13.48
N ASN A 147 -0.59 -1.96 -13.80
CA ASN A 147 -2.01 -1.72 -13.99
C ASN A 147 -2.24 -0.86 -15.26
N PRO A 148 -3.50 -0.59 -15.67
CA PRO A 148 -3.79 0.20 -16.88
C PRO A 148 -3.22 1.63 -16.88
N TYR A 149 -2.81 2.14 -15.72
CA TYR A 149 -2.34 3.50 -15.52
C TYR A 149 -0.81 3.59 -15.37
N GLY A 150 -0.10 2.46 -15.28
CA GLY A 150 1.35 2.44 -15.27
C GLY A 150 1.97 1.14 -14.77
N THR A 151 3.29 1.20 -14.62
CA THR A 151 4.12 0.10 -14.12
C THR A 151 5.09 0.65 -13.10
N ALA A 152 5.28 -0.07 -12.00
CA ALA A 152 6.32 0.19 -11.03
C ALA A 152 7.22 -1.02 -10.90
N THR A 153 8.45 -0.77 -10.47
CA THR A 153 9.45 -1.81 -10.23
C THR A 153 10.09 -1.57 -8.87
N TYR A 154 10.14 -2.63 -8.08
CA TYR A 154 10.90 -2.72 -6.86
C TYR A 154 12.02 -3.72 -7.05
N GLN A 155 13.19 -3.45 -6.47
CA GLN A 155 14.35 -4.33 -6.54
C GLN A 155 14.97 -4.50 -5.15
N CYS A 156 15.34 -5.73 -4.81
CA CYS A 156 16.11 -6.04 -3.61
C CYS A 156 17.20 -7.08 -3.88
N THR A 157 18.23 -7.09 -3.05
CA THR A 157 19.34 -8.04 -3.14
C THR A 157 19.30 -9.02 -1.98
N ILE A 158 19.45 -10.31 -2.24
CA ILE A 158 19.57 -11.35 -1.22
C ILE A 158 21.02 -11.80 -1.13
N HIS A 159 21.59 -11.66 0.06
CA HIS A 159 22.86 -12.24 0.44
C HIS A 159 22.62 -13.43 1.35
N VAL A 160 23.26 -14.56 1.01
CA VAL A 160 23.20 -15.78 1.81
C VAL A 160 24.54 -15.98 2.48
N THR A 161 24.55 -15.96 3.82
CA THR A 161 25.74 -16.25 4.60
C THR A 161 25.69 -17.68 5.13
N ASN A 162 26.81 -18.39 5.04
CA ASN A 162 26.98 -19.63 5.80
C ASN A 162 27.55 -19.24 7.16
N GLN A 163 26.70 -19.00 8.15
CA GLN A 163 27.13 -19.05 9.54
C GLN A 163 27.36 -20.53 9.89
N GLY A 164 28.48 -21.06 9.39
CA GLY A 164 29.07 -22.25 9.97
C GLY A 164 29.50 -21.88 11.37
N TRP A 165 29.02 -22.64 12.35
CA TRP A 165 29.39 -22.59 13.76
C TRP A 165 30.84 -22.09 13.96
N SER A 166 31.01 -20.83 14.37
CA SER A 166 32.29 -20.38 14.90
C SER A 166 32.39 -20.95 16.32
N MET A 167 32.82 -22.21 16.43
CA MET A 167 33.35 -22.70 17.70
C MET A 167 34.71 -22.06 17.90
N PHE A 168 34.77 -21.05 18.76
CA PHE A 168 35.89 -20.78 19.66
C PHE A 168 35.35 -20.21 20.96
#